data_AF-A0A930V146-F1
#
_entry.id   AF-A0A930V146-F1
#
_cell.length_a   1.000
_cell.length_b   1.000
_cell.length_c   1.000
_cell.angle_alpha   90.00
_cell.angle_beta   90.00
_cell.angle_gamma   90.00
#
_symmetry.space_group_name_H-M   'P 1'
#
loop_
_entity.id
_entity.type
_entity.pdbx_description
1 polymer ?
#
loop_
_entity_poly.entity_id
_entity_poly.type
_entity_poly.pdbx_seq_one_letter_code
_entity_poly.pdbx_strand_id
1 'polypeptide(L)'
;MSDEHLGSRLAALLRTLKPKTKEPISAKVLNTWIAQAEGKLGNEARGGRLGWLVASSVAIAAVQRAIDAEGRNLFLPKGGTLLQHRLPATARTTKDVDGLIRGDLDRFIFALDEALDEPWGPLTLRRGEVEVVNVPTKIIKPRRL
;
A
#
# COMPACT_ATOMS: atom_id res chain seq x y z
N MET A 1 -30.75 1.36 3.44
CA MET A 1 -29.69 2.38 3.35
C MET A 1 -28.82 2.00 2.17
N SER A 2 -28.94 2.72 1.06
CA SER A 2 -28.09 2.52 -0.11
C SER A 2 -26.66 2.85 0.28
N ASP A 3 -25.79 1.85 0.23
CA ASP A 3 -24.36 2.00 0.39
C ASP A 3 -23.84 2.76 -0.85
N GLU A 4 -24.02 4.09 -0.86
CA GLU A 4 -23.23 4.98 -1.71
C GLU A 4 -21.79 4.87 -1.22
N HIS A 5 -21.13 3.78 -1.60
CA HIS A 5 -19.68 3.70 -1.56
C HIS A 5 -19.21 4.87 -2.42
N LEU A 6 -18.80 5.97 -1.77
CA LEU A 6 -18.11 7.09 -2.40
C LEU A 6 -16.93 6.49 -3.16
N GLY A 7 -17.15 6.27 -4.46
CA GLY A 7 -16.17 5.59 -5.30
C GLY A 7 -14.94 6.48 -5.37
N SER A 8 -13.80 5.96 -4.93
CA SER A 8 -12.55 6.72 -5.02
C SER A 8 -12.31 7.19 -6.46
N ARG A 9 -11.85 8.45 -6.62
CA ARG A 9 -11.43 9.00 -7.92
C ARG A 9 -10.41 8.09 -8.60
N LEU A 10 -9.48 7.54 -7.82
CA LEU A 10 -8.48 6.59 -8.30
C LEU A 10 -9.14 5.33 -8.88
N ALA A 11 -10.07 4.73 -8.15
CA ALA A 11 -10.78 3.55 -8.61
C ALA A 11 -11.56 3.84 -9.92
N ALA A 12 -12.18 5.02 -10.02
CA ALA A 12 -12.87 5.44 -11.24
C ALA A 12 -11.90 5.60 -12.43
N LEU A 13 -10.73 6.21 -12.23
CA LEU A 13 -9.70 6.35 -13.26
C LEU A 13 -9.17 4.99 -13.72
N LEU A 14 -8.81 4.11 -12.79
CA LEU A 14 -8.27 2.80 -13.11
C LEU A 14 -9.24 1.94 -13.92
N ARG A 15 -10.56 2.05 -13.70
CA ARG A 15 -11.59 1.35 -14.48
C ARG A 15 -11.61 1.74 -15.97
N THR A 16 -11.05 2.88 -16.35
CA THR A 16 -10.97 3.30 -17.75
C THR A 16 -9.87 2.57 -18.53
N LEU A 17 -8.93 1.92 -17.83
CA LEU A 17 -7.85 1.17 -18.45
C LEU A 17 -8.31 -0.23 -18.85
N LYS A 18 -7.83 -0.71 -20.00
CA LYS A 18 -8.01 -2.11 -20.41
C LYS A 18 -7.18 -3.02 -19.49
N PRO A 19 -7.79 -3.98 -18.77
CA PRO A 19 -7.06 -4.92 -17.92
C PRO A 19 -6.05 -5.74 -18.72
N LYS A 20 -4.93 -6.06 -18.07
CA LYS A 20 -3.97 -7.05 -18.59
C LYS A 20 -4.47 -8.45 -18.23
N THR A 21 -4.34 -9.39 -19.17
CA THR A 21 -4.75 -10.80 -18.99
C THR A 21 -3.57 -11.74 -18.74
N LYS A 22 -2.36 -11.18 -18.64
CA LYS A 22 -1.12 -11.92 -18.40
C LYS A 22 -0.33 -11.20 -17.31
N GLU A 23 0.42 -11.97 -16.53
CA GLU A 23 1.37 -11.43 -15.56
C GLU A 23 2.59 -10.81 -16.27
N PRO A 24 3.22 -9.78 -15.68
CA PRO A 24 4.45 -9.23 -16.23
C PRO A 24 5.60 -10.23 -16.02
N ILE A 25 6.27 -10.63 -17.11
CA ILE A 25 7.41 -11.57 -17.05
C ILE A 25 8.68 -10.95 -16.44
N SER A 26 8.69 -9.65 -16.18
CA SER A 26 9.80 -8.93 -15.52
C SER A 26 9.35 -7.58 -15.00
N ALA A 27 10.14 -7.01 -14.07
CA ALA A 27 9.95 -5.64 -13.58
C ALA A 27 9.96 -4.60 -14.72
N LYS A 28 10.80 -4.80 -15.76
CA LYS A 28 10.84 -3.92 -16.94
C LYS A 28 9.50 -3.90 -17.68
N VAL A 29 8.87 -5.07 -17.85
CA VAL A 29 7.56 -5.18 -18.50
C VAL A 29 6.49 -4.51 -17.65
N LEU A 30 6.48 -4.72 -16.33
CA LEU A 30 5.57 -4.05 -15.42
C LEU A 30 5.70 -2.51 -15.47
N ASN A 31 6.92 -1.99 -15.38
CA ASN A 31 7.19 -0.56 -15.45
C ASN A 31 6.74 0.04 -16.80
N THR A 32 6.93 -0.70 -17.89
CA THR A 32 6.44 -0.29 -19.22
C THR A 32 4.92 -0.20 -19.25
N TRP A 33 4.20 -1.16 -18.65
CA TRP A 33 2.75 -1.11 -18.58
C TRP A 33 2.24 0.06 -17.74
N ILE A 34 2.91 0.36 -16.62
CA ILE A 34 2.60 1.52 -15.78
C ILE A 34 2.79 2.82 -16.58
N ALA A 35 3.94 2.99 -17.25
CA ALA A 35 4.20 4.19 -18.05
C ALA A 35 3.17 4.38 -19.19
N GLN A 36 2.78 3.29 -19.86
CA GLN A 36 1.72 3.32 -20.86
C GLN A 36 0.37 3.73 -20.28
N ALA A 37 0.05 3.28 -19.06
CA ALA A 37 -1.17 3.66 -18.36
C ALA A 37 -1.15 5.14 -17.93
N GLU A 38 -0.02 5.65 -17.42
CA GLU A 38 0.15 7.08 -17.08
C GLU A 38 -0.12 7.98 -18.29
N GLY A 39 0.35 7.59 -19.48
CA GLY A 39 0.09 8.32 -20.72
C GLY A 39 -1.40 8.46 -21.06
N LYS A 40 -2.22 7.48 -20.66
CA LYS A 40 -3.67 7.44 -20.93
C LYS A 40 -4.51 8.16 -19.87
N LEU A 41 -4.08 8.12 -18.61
CA LEU A 41 -4.80 8.70 -17.48
C LEU A 41 -4.56 10.21 -17.30
N GLY A 42 -3.63 10.80 -18.04
CA GLY A 42 -3.38 12.23 -18.05
C GLY A 42 -2.66 12.74 -16.79
N ASN A 43 -2.74 14.05 -16.55
CA ASN A 43 -1.91 14.74 -15.53
C ASN A 43 -2.10 14.22 -14.10
N GLU A 44 -3.25 13.62 -13.78
CA GLU A 44 -3.52 13.03 -12.45
C GLU A 44 -2.68 11.78 -12.15
N ALA A 45 -2.16 11.09 -13.17
CA ALA A 45 -1.38 9.86 -13.03
C ALA A 45 0.10 10.02 -13.39
N ARG A 46 0.48 11.13 -14.04
CA ARG A 46 1.83 11.39 -14.55
C ARG A 46 2.86 11.63 -13.43
N GLY A 47 4.13 11.63 -13.82
CA GLY A 47 5.26 11.95 -12.94
C GLY A 47 5.60 10.85 -11.94
N GLY A 48 5.30 9.59 -12.28
CA GLY A 48 5.53 8.43 -11.41
C GLY A 48 4.44 8.24 -10.34
N ARG A 49 3.37 9.04 -10.38
CA ARG A 49 2.28 8.94 -9.40
C ARG A 49 1.53 7.62 -9.52
N LEU A 50 1.26 7.12 -10.72
CA LEU A 50 0.63 5.81 -10.88
C LEU A 50 1.56 4.69 -10.41
N GLY A 51 2.86 4.78 -10.73
CA GLY A 51 3.85 3.83 -10.24
C GLY A 51 3.88 3.75 -8.72
N TRP A 52 3.90 4.91 -8.06
CA TRP A 52 3.80 4.99 -6.60
C TRP A 52 2.50 4.37 -6.08
N LEU A 53 1.35 4.70 -6.69
CA LEU A 53 0.04 4.18 -6.27
C LEU A 53 -0.04 2.65 -6.39
N VAL A 54 0.52 2.08 -7.46
CA VAL A 54 0.60 0.62 -7.61
C VAL A 54 1.48 0.03 -6.52
N ALA A 55 2.68 0.57 -6.30
CA ALA A 55 3.60 0.09 -5.28
C ALA A 55 3.00 0.17 -3.87
N SER A 56 2.41 1.32 -3.50
CA SER A 56 1.80 1.51 -2.19
C SER A 56 0.59 0.60 -1.99
N SER A 57 -0.24 0.38 -3.02
CA SER A 57 -1.38 -0.54 -2.94
C SER A 57 -0.94 -1.98 -2.68
N VAL A 58 0.12 -2.43 -3.37
CA VAL A 58 0.71 -3.76 -3.13
C VAL A 58 1.28 -3.86 -1.73
N ALA A 59 2.04 -2.85 -1.28
CA ALA A 59 2.60 -2.84 0.07
C ALA A 59 1.52 -2.90 1.15
N ILE A 60 0.45 -2.11 1.02
CA ILE A 60 -0.69 -2.15 1.95
C ILE A 60 -1.36 -3.53 1.92
N ALA A 61 -1.62 -4.09 0.74
CA ALA A 61 -2.24 -5.39 0.61
C ALA A 61 -1.40 -6.50 1.25
N ALA A 62 -0.07 -6.45 1.08
CA ALA A 62 0.85 -7.38 1.70
C ALA A 62 0.87 -7.23 3.23
N VAL A 63 0.96 -5.99 3.74
CA VAL A 63 0.95 -5.72 5.19
C VAL A 63 -0.40 -6.10 5.83
N GLN A 64 -1.51 -5.95 5.11
CA GLN A 64 -2.84 -6.37 5.58
C GLN A 64 -3.02 -7.89 5.68
N ARG A 65 -2.10 -8.70 5.14
CA ARG A 65 -2.08 -10.15 5.38
C ARG A 65 -1.58 -10.52 6.79
N ALA A 66 -0.98 -9.58 7.52
CA ALA A 66 -0.68 -9.75 8.94
C ALA A 66 -1.99 -9.72 9.74
N ILE A 67 -2.46 -10.90 10.13
CA ILE A 67 -3.73 -11.13 10.83
C ILE A 67 -3.49 -11.76 12.21
N ASP A 68 -4.42 -11.57 13.14
CA ASP A 68 -4.41 -12.28 14.42
C ASP A 68 -5.01 -13.70 14.31
N ALA A 69 -5.02 -14.42 15.44
CA ALA A 69 -5.55 -15.78 15.51
C ALA A 69 -7.06 -15.85 15.20
N GLU A 70 -7.78 -14.74 15.32
CA GLU A 70 -9.19 -14.61 14.97
C GLU A 70 -9.38 -14.13 13.52
N GLY A 71 -8.32 -14.02 12.73
CA GLY A 71 -8.34 -13.61 11.32
C GLY A 71 -8.54 -12.11 11.10
N ARG A 72 -8.31 -11.27 12.13
CA ARG A 72 -8.48 -9.81 12.02
C ARG A 72 -7.17 -9.15 11.64
N ASN A 73 -7.23 -8.18 10.73
CA ASN A 73 -6.07 -7.40 10.32
C ASN A 73 -5.44 -6.68 11.52
N LEU A 74 -4.13 -6.85 11.67
CA LEU A 74 -3.32 -6.16 12.67
C LEU A 74 -2.94 -4.75 12.23
N PHE A 75 -2.95 -4.46 10.92
CA PHE A 75 -2.65 -3.15 10.36
C PHE A 75 -3.87 -2.47 9.76
N LEU A 76 -4.05 -1.19 10.08
CA LEU A 76 -5.09 -0.33 9.53
C LEU A 76 -4.47 0.88 8.82
N PRO A 77 -4.73 1.09 7.51
CA PRO A 77 -4.21 2.26 6.81
C PRO A 77 -4.83 3.56 7.35
N LYS A 78 -4.02 4.62 7.46
CA LYS A 78 -4.44 5.97 7.85
C LYS A 78 -3.91 7.02 6.89
N GLY A 79 -4.18 8.29 7.20
CA GLY A 79 -3.51 9.43 6.55
C GLY A 79 -3.80 9.56 5.06
N GLY A 80 -2.86 10.14 4.32
CA GLY A 80 -3.00 10.43 2.89
C GLY A 80 -3.24 9.19 2.05
N THR A 81 -2.66 8.06 2.44
CA THR A 81 -2.81 6.76 1.78
C THR A 81 -4.25 6.26 1.87
N LEU A 82 -4.85 6.28 3.06
CA LEU A 82 -6.27 5.96 3.22
C LEU A 82 -7.16 6.89 2.38
N LEU A 83 -6.88 8.20 2.42
CA LEU A 83 -7.67 9.20 1.71
C LEU A 83 -7.62 9.00 0.18
N GLN A 84 -6.49 8.57 -0.38
CA GLN A 84 -6.39 8.23 -1.81
C GLN A 84 -7.33 7.08 -2.21
N HIS A 85 -7.54 6.11 -1.32
CA HIS A 85 -8.44 4.97 -1.57
C HIS A 85 -9.91 5.26 -1.28
N ARG A 86 -10.24 6.38 -0.62
CA ARG A 86 -11.61 6.68 -0.15
C ARG A 86 -12.23 7.93 -0.76
N LEU A 87 -11.45 8.94 -1.12
CA LEU A 87 -12.01 10.21 -1.57
C LEU A 87 -12.41 10.17 -3.05
N PRO A 88 -13.57 10.75 -3.44
CA PRO A 88 -13.96 10.95 -4.83
C PRO A 88 -13.20 12.10 -5.51
N ALA A 89 -12.14 12.62 -4.87
CA ALA A 89 -11.33 13.73 -5.32
C ALA A 89 -9.84 13.35 -5.39
N THR A 90 -9.05 14.13 -6.11
CA THR A 90 -7.60 13.97 -6.17
C THR A 90 -6.99 14.28 -4.80
N ALA A 91 -6.65 13.23 -4.05
CA ALA A 91 -5.91 13.38 -2.80
C ALA A 91 -4.46 13.84 -3.06
N ARG A 92 -3.85 14.49 -2.06
CA ARG A 92 -2.44 14.91 -2.11
C ARG A 92 -1.53 13.71 -2.35
N THR A 93 -0.45 13.90 -3.10
CA THR A 93 0.62 12.90 -3.20
C THR A 93 1.23 12.72 -1.81
N THR A 94 1.20 11.49 -1.28
CA THR A 94 1.98 11.07 -0.12
C THR A 94 3.06 10.12 -0.61
N LYS A 95 4.22 10.10 0.05
CA LYS A 95 5.28 9.10 -0.17
C LYS A 95 5.36 8.09 0.97
N ASP A 96 4.47 8.20 1.94
CA ASP A 96 4.48 7.36 3.13
C ASP A 96 3.26 6.43 3.12
N VAL A 97 3.48 5.17 3.51
CA VAL A 97 2.40 4.25 3.87
C VAL A 97 2.15 4.39 5.37
N ASP A 98 1.12 5.17 5.68
CA ASP A 98 0.71 5.45 7.04
C ASP A 98 -0.29 4.41 7.55
N GLY A 99 -0.11 3.92 8.78
CA GLY A 99 -1.12 3.10 9.44
C GLY A 99 -1.05 3.07 10.96
N LEU A 100 -1.96 2.29 11.53
CA LEU A 100 -2.04 1.95 12.95
C LEU A 100 -1.88 0.44 13.10
N ILE A 101 -1.23 0.03 14.18
CA ILE A 101 -1.07 -1.37 14.56
C ILE A 101 -2.00 -1.67 15.72
N ARG A 102 -2.70 -2.80 15.64
CA ARG A 102 -3.56 -3.31 16.70
C ARG A 102 -2.73 -4.17 17.65
N GLY A 103 -2.62 -3.74 18.90
CA GLY A 103 -1.93 -4.49 19.95
C GLY A 103 -0.43 -4.25 19.94
N ASP A 104 0.33 -5.30 20.21
CA ASP A 104 1.77 -5.25 20.40
C ASP A 104 2.55 -5.17 19.07
N LEU A 105 3.59 -4.33 19.04
CA LEU A 105 4.40 -4.10 17.84
C LEU A 105 5.26 -5.31 17.48
N ASP A 106 5.82 -6.02 18.46
CA ASP A 106 6.65 -7.21 18.22
C ASP A 106 5.79 -8.35 17.67
N ARG A 107 4.58 -8.52 18.20
CA ARG A 107 3.60 -9.47 17.64
C ARG A 107 3.22 -9.13 16.19
N PHE A 108 3.02 -7.84 15.89
CA PHE A 108 2.75 -7.41 14.52
C PHE A 108 3.94 -7.68 13.59
N ILE A 109 5.17 -7.36 14.01
CA ILE A 109 6.37 -7.61 13.21
C ILE A 109 6.51 -9.10 12.89
N PHE A 110 6.30 -9.97 13.89
CA PHE A 110 6.32 -11.42 13.68
C PHE A 110 5.29 -11.88 12.64
N ALA A 111 4.03 -11.47 12.80
CA ALA A 111 2.97 -11.81 11.85
C ALA A 111 3.20 -11.20 10.45
N LEU A 112 3.85 -10.03 10.39
CA LEU A 112 4.24 -9.40 9.13
C LEU A 112 5.34 -10.19 8.44
N ASP A 113 6.35 -10.69 9.16
CA ASP A 113 7.41 -11.51 8.58
C ASP A 113 6.84 -12.78 7.96
N GLU A 114 5.98 -13.50 8.67
CA GLU A 114 5.26 -14.66 8.13
C GLU A 114 4.45 -14.31 6.88
N ALA A 115 3.79 -13.14 6.88
CA ALA A 115 3.02 -12.67 5.73
C ALA A 115 3.90 -12.24 4.53
N LEU A 116 5.16 -11.87 4.75
CA LEU A 116 6.10 -11.46 3.71
C LEU A 116 6.86 -12.63 3.08
N ASP A 117 6.94 -13.77 3.78
CA ASP A 117 7.51 -15.01 3.24
C ASP A 117 6.69 -15.54 2.05
N GLU A 118 5.39 -15.25 2.02
CA GLU A 118 4.51 -15.58 0.91
C GLU A 118 4.48 -14.49 -0.18
N PRO A 119 4.74 -14.81 -1.45
CA PRO A 119 4.62 -13.85 -2.55
C PRO A 119 3.22 -13.20 -2.62
N TRP A 120 3.17 -11.95 -3.09
CA TRP A 120 1.93 -11.30 -3.48
C TRP A 120 1.81 -11.37 -5.01
N GLY A 121 1.17 -12.43 -5.51
CA GLY A 121 1.17 -12.75 -6.94
C GLY A 121 2.61 -12.86 -7.48
N PRO A 122 3.00 -12.11 -8.52
CA PRO A 122 4.36 -12.15 -9.08
C PRO A 122 5.39 -11.33 -8.28
N LEU A 123 5.01 -10.72 -7.15
CA LEU A 123 5.85 -9.81 -6.38
C LEU A 123 6.29 -10.45 -5.06
N THR A 124 7.59 -10.41 -4.79
CA THR A 124 8.15 -10.71 -3.47
C THR A 124 8.42 -9.40 -2.74
N LEU A 125 8.17 -9.38 -1.43
CA LEU A 125 8.34 -8.21 -0.59
C LEU A 125 9.29 -8.53 0.56
N ARG A 126 10.05 -7.54 0.99
CA ARG A 126 10.92 -7.61 2.16
C ARG A 126 10.83 -6.27 2.90
N ARG A 127 10.93 -6.31 4.22
CA ARG A 127 11.08 -5.12 5.05
C ARG A 127 12.54 -4.92 5.46
N GLY A 128 12.88 -3.69 5.84
CA GLY A 128 14.16 -3.38 6.46
C GLY A 128 14.25 -3.92 7.88
N GLU A 129 15.45 -3.81 8.47
CA GLU A 129 15.64 -4.08 9.89
C GLU A 129 14.93 -3.02 10.74
N VAL A 130 14.49 -3.44 11.93
CA VAL A 130 13.83 -2.54 12.88
C VAL A 130 14.87 -1.81 13.70
N GLU A 131 14.98 -0.50 13.52
CA GLU A 131 15.91 0.34 14.27
C GLU A 131 15.20 1.02 15.45
N VAL A 132 15.76 0.90 16.66
CA VAL A 132 15.29 1.68 17.80
C VAL A 132 15.85 3.08 17.75
N VAL A 133 14.97 4.08 17.69
CA VAL A 133 15.36 5.49 17.70
C VAL A 133 15.54 5.95 19.13
N ASN A 134 16.78 6.23 19.52
CA ASN A 134 17.07 6.68 20.87
C ASN A 134 16.63 8.13 21.09
N VAL A 135 15.48 8.32 21.72
CA VAL A 135 14.95 9.62 22.13
C VAL A 135 14.98 9.70 23.66
N PRO A 136 15.91 10.47 24.27
CA PRO A 136 16.12 10.45 25.72
C PRO A 136 14.86 10.70 26.55
N THR A 137 13.96 11.58 26.07
CA THR A 137 12.74 12.00 26.77
C THR A 137 11.58 11.01 26.69
N LYS A 138 11.67 9.96 25.88
CA LYS A 138 10.58 8.99 25.70
C LYS A 138 10.82 7.71 26.49
N ILE A 139 9.79 7.28 27.23
CA ILE A 139 9.77 5.99 27.94
C ILE A 139 9.72 4.84 26.92
N ILE A 140 8.81 4.91 25.95
CA ILE A 140 8.74 4.00 24.81
C ILE A 140 9.50 4.62 23.65
N LYS A 141 10.61 3.98 23.26
CA LYS A 141 11.44 4.44 22.15
C LYS A 141 10.72 4.19 20.82
N PRO A 142 10.60 5.20 19.94
CA PRO A 142 10.11 4.97 18.58
C PRO A 142 10.98 3.96 17.85
N ARG A 143 10.39 3.21 16.93
CA ARG A 143 11.12 2.29 16.05
C ARG A 143 10.94 2.73 14.60
N ARG A 144 11.99 2.60 13.80
CA ARG A 144 11.96 2.76 12.34
C ARG A 144 11.89 1.36 11.72
N LEU A 145 10.94 1.18 10.80
CA LEU A 145 10.69 -0.05 10.05
C LEU A 145 11.09 0.15 8.59
#